data_AF-A0AAU2H878-F1
#
_entry.id   AF-A0AAU2H878-F1
#
_cell.length_a   1.000
_cell.length_b   1.000
_cell.length_c   1.000
_cell.angle_alpha   90.00
_cell.angle_beta   90.00
_cell.angle_gamma   90.00
#
_symmetry.space_group_name_H-M   'P 1'
#
loop_
_entity.id
_entity.type
_entity.pdbx_description
1 polymer ?
#
loop_
_entity_poly.entity_id
_entity_poly.type
_entity_poly.pdbx_seq_one_letter_code
_entity_poly.pdbx_strand_id
1 'polypeptide(L)'
;MAEVLLFHHAQGLTSGVRVFAEVLRAAGHTVHVPDLYEGRVFDDLADGVAHAQETGFGSLVERGRAAAEGLPAELVYAGFSLGVLPAQSLAQTRPGAKGALLFHSCVPVTEFGDAWPQGVPVQIHGMEGDESFVEEGDIDAARALVESAPDAELFVYPGKEHLFADSSLPSYTEEAAALLTQRVLTFLDAQR
;
A
#
# COMPACT_ATOMS: atom_id res chain seq x y z
N MET A 1 -4.69 17.53 -8.96
CA MET A 1 -3.40 16.93 -8.54
C MET A 1 -3.73 16.05 -7.36
N ALA A 2 -3.47 14.75 -7.43
CA ALA A 2 -3.67 13.88 -6.27
C ALA A 2 -2.61 14.12 -5.18
N GLU A 3 -3.02 13.98 -3.92
CA GLU A 3 -2.15 13.99 -2.74
C GLU A 3 -2.19 12.61 -2.09
N VAL A 4 -1.02 12.02 -1.88
CA VAL A 4 -0.86 10.61 -1.52
C VAL A 4 -0.17 10.50 -0.16
N LEU A 5 -0.70 9.67 0.72
CA LEU A 5 -0.01 9.21 1.93
C LEU A 5 0.46 7.78 1.70
N LEU A 6 1.77 7.59 1.54
CA LEU A 6 2.41 6.32 1.17
C LEU A 6 3.17 5.71 2.34
N PHE A 7 2.75 4.52 2.77
CA PHE A 7 3.37 3.75 3.84
C PHE A 7 4.32 2.69 3.30
N HIS A 8 5.49 2.58 3.91
CA HIS A 8 6.52 1.62 3.55
C HIS A 8 6.17 0.19 4.01
N HIS A 9 6.88 -0.79 3.46
CA HIS A 9 6.75 -2.21 3.84
C HIS A 9 7.58 -2.54 5.10
N ALA A 10 7.59 -3.84 5.44
CA ALA A 10 8.20 -4.37 6.65
C ALA A 10 9.70 -4.08 6.81
N GLN A 11 10.43 -3.76 5.74
CA GLN A 11 11.86 -3.43 5.84
C GLN A 11 12.12 -1.94 6.17
N GLY A 12 11.09 -1.17 6.50
CA GLY A 12 11.23 0.25 6.83
C GLY A 12 11.16 1.16 5.60
N LEU A 13 11.44 2.45 5.79
CA LEU A 13 11.43 3.45 4.71
C LEU A 13 12.71 3.40 3.87
N THR A 14 12.84 2.33 3.08
CA THR A 14 13.97 2.03 2.18
C THR A 14 14.20 3.11 1.13
N SER A 15 15.37 3.07 0.48
CA SER A 15 15.64 3.94 -0.67
C SER A 15 14.69 3.68 -1.85
N GLY A 16 14.26 2.45 -2.09
CA GLY A 16 13.36 2.18 -3.22
C GLY A 16 11.93 2.66 -2.98
N VAL A 17 11.42 2.61 -1.74
CA VAL A 17 10.13 3.28 -1.41
C VAL A 17 10.24 4.79 -1.64
N ARG A 18 11.36 5.40 -1.25
CA ARG A 18 11.61 6.84 -1.51
C ARG A 18 11.68 7.13 -3.01
N VAL A 19 12.36 6.30 -3.79
CA VAL A 19 12.42 6.41 -5.25
C VAL A 19 11.03 6.29 -5.87
N PHE A 20 10.21 5.34 -5.43
CA PHE A 20 8.83 5.21 -5.89
C PHE A 20 8.03 6.49 -5.61
N ALA A 21 8.15 7.05 -4.41
CA ALA A 21 7.52 8.33 -4.07
C ALA A 21 8.01 9.48 -4.98
N GLU A 22 9.31 9.53 -5.30
CA GLU A 22 9.87 10.53 -6.23
C GLU A 22 9.32 10.38 -7.65
N VAL A 23 9.08 9.16 -8.12
CA VAL A 23 8.44 8.93 -9.43
C VAL A 23 7.04 9.55 -9.47
N LEU A 24 6.25 9.34 -8.42
CA LEU A 24 4.92 9.94 -8.31
C LEU A 24 4.98 11.48 -8.19
N ARG A 25 5.96 12.02 -7.44
CA ARG A 25 6.19 13.47 -7.35
C ARG A 25 6.58 14.05 -8.71
N ALA A 26 7.45 13.38 -9.46
CA ALA A 26 7.87 13.80 -10.79
C ALA A 26 6.71 13.82 -11.81
N ALA A 27 5.68 13.00 -11.59
CA ALA A 27 4.43 13.02 -12.36
C ALA A 27 3.46 14.15 -11.95
N GLY A 28 3.82 14.97 -10.95
CA GLY A 28 3.06 16.14 -10.52
C GLY A 28 2.09 15.89 -9.36
N HIS A 29 2.26 14.79 -8.62
CA HIS A 29 1.49 14.50 -7.40
C HIS A 29 2.21 14.99 -6.15
N THR A 30 1.47 15.24 -5.08
CA THR A 30 2.06 15.43 -3.74
C THR A 30 2.12 14.09 -3.03
N VAL A 31 3.24 13.75 -2.42
CA VAL A 31 3.41 12.45 -1.73
C VAL A 31 4.03 12.67 -0.36
N HIS A 32 3.43 12.07 0.66
CA HIS A 32 3.91 12.02 2.03
C HIS A 32 4.37 10.60 2.34
N VAL A 33 5.55 10.45 2.94
CA VAL A 33 6.16 9.15 3.27
C VAL A 33 6.56 9.11 4.75
N PRO A 34 5.60 8.93 5.67
CA PRO A 34 5.92 8.82 7.09
C PRO A 34 6.77 7.57 7.34
N ASP A 35 7.72 7.70 8.27
CA ASP A 35 8.56 6.59 8.71
C ASP A 35 7.95 5.97 9.97
N LEU A 36 7.23 4.87 9.81
CA LEU A 36 6.55 4.18 10.92
C LEU A 36 7.53 3.42 11.81
N TYR A 37 8.78 3.25 11.35
CA TYR A 37 9.86 2.51 12.01
C TYR A 37 10.91 3.42 12.64
N GLU A 38 10.64 4.73 12.67
CA GLU A 38 11.46 5.73 13.36
C GLU A 38 12.93 5.72 12.90
N GLY A 39 13.14 5.54 11.59
CA GLY A 39 14.45 5.53 10.95
C GLY A 39 15.11 4.15 10.83
N ARG A 40 14.47 3.09 11.34
CA ARG A 40 14.98 1.72 11.21
C ARG A 40 14.65 1.17 9.82
N VAL A 41 15.68 0.60 9.19
CA VAL A 41 15.61 -0.12 7.93
C VAL A 41 16.26 -1.49 8.13
N PHE A 42 15.71 -2.52 7.50
CA PHE A 42 16.15 -3.90 7.66
C PHE A 42 16.56 -4.50 6.32
N ASP A 43 17.71 -5.20 6.29
CA ASP A 43 18.20 -5.87 5.07
C ASP A 43 17.40 -7.15 4.77
N ASP A 44 16.87 -7.80 5.80
CA ASP A 44 16.09 -9.03 5.71
C ASP A 44 14.60 -8.76 6.03
N LEU A 45 13.71 -9.32 5.20
CA LEU A 45 12.27 -9.16 5.37
C LEU A 45 11.79 -9.69 6.73
N ALA A 46 12.32 -10.84 7.14
CA ALA A 46 11.95 -11.50 8.39
C ALA A 46 12.24 -10.63 9.62
N ASP A 47 13.39 -9.95 9.65
CA ASP A 47 13.77 -9.06 10.75
C ASP A 47 12.83 -7.84 10.82
N GLY A 48 12.47 -7.32 9.65
CA GLY A 48 11.50 -6.25 9.51
C GLY A 48 10.09 -6.61 10.01
N VAL A 49 9.64 -7.83 9.70
CA VAL A 49 8.37 -8.38 10.19
C VAL A 49 8.42 -8.63 11.70
N ALA A 50 9.52 -9.20 12.21
CA ALA A 50 9.72 -9.41 13.64
C ALA A 50 9.65 -8.08 14.40
N HIS A 51 10.26 -7.02 13.88
CA HIS A 51 10.17 -5.69 14.47
C HIS A 51 8.74 -5.13 14.48
N ALA A 52 7.96 -5.32 13.41
CA ALA A 52 6.54 -4.96 13.40
C ALA A 52 5.73 -5.74 14.42
N GLN A 53 6.00 -7.03 14.60
CA GLN A 53 5.32 -7.86 15.59
C GLN A 53 5.65 -7.41 17.02
N GLU A 54 6.92 -7.11 17.31
CA GLU A 54 7.35 -6.55 18.59
C GLU A 54 6.70 -5.18 18.88
N THR A 55 6.59 -4.34 17.85
CA THR A 55 5.94 -3.03 17.95
C THR A 55 4.41 -3.15 18.10
N GLY A 56 3.83 -4.18 17.47
CA GLY A 56 2.40 -4.42 17.38
C GLY A 56 1.79 -3.78 16.13
N PHE A 57 1.09 -4.58 15.31
CA PHE A 57 0.43 -4.10 14.08
C PHE A 57 -0.59 -2.99 14.35
N GLY A 58 -1.37 -3.10 15.43
CA GLY A 58 -2.29 -2.03 15.84
C GLY A 58 -1.58 -0.71 16.13
N SER A 59 -0.39 -0.76 16.74
CA SER A 59 0.42 0.45 16.96
C SER A 59 0.95 1.05 15.65
N LEU A 60 1.28 0.23 14.65
CA LEU A 60 1.64 0.73 13.32
C LEU A 60 0.46 1.39 12.61
N VAL A 61 -0.75 0.81 12.74
CA VAL A 61 -1.99 1.43 12.25
C VAL A 61 -2.22 2.78 12.91
N GLU A 62 -2.11 2.87 14.24
CA GLU A 62 -2.27 4.14 14.97
C GLU A 62 -1.19 5.17 14.60
N ARG A 63 0.07 4.76 14.40
CA ARG A 63 1.12 5.65 13.89
C ARG A 63 0.77 6.19 12.50
N GLY A 64 0.22 5.34 11.62
CA GLY A 64 -0.23 5.75 10.30
C GLY A 64 -1.43 6.71 10.35
N ARG A 65 -2.40 6.47 11.24
CA ARG A 65 -3.52 7.37 11.49
C ARG A 65 -3.06 8.73 12.00
N ALA A 66 -2.13 8.75 12.97
CA ALA A 66 -1.55 9.98 13.48
C ALA A 66 -0.80 10.77 12.39
N ALA A 67 -0.09 10.10 11.48
CA ALA A 67 0.56 10.75 10.34
C ALA A 67 -0.46 11.45 9.40
N ALA A 68 -1.70 10.98 9.35
CA ALA A 68 -2.75 11.55 8.52
C ALA A 68 -3.42 12.80 9.15
N GLU A 69 -3.37 12.99 10.48
CA GLU A 69 -4.05 14.08 11.19
C GLU A 69 -3.60 15.48 10.75
N GLY A 70 -2.32 15.63 10.39
CA GLY A 70 -1.74 16.89 9.91
C GLY A 70 -1.98 17.17 8.42
N LEU A 71 -2.62 16.26 7.70
CA LEU A 71 -2.80 16.32 6.25
C LEU A 71 -4.25 16.59 5.86
N PRO A 72 -4.53 17.06 4.62
CA PRO A 72 -5.89 17.18 4.11
C PRO A 72 -6.71 15.89 4.24
N ALA A 73 -8.04 16.02 4.25
CA ALA A 73 -8.93 14.86 4.29
C ALA A 73 -8.94 14.11 2.95
N GLU A 74 -8.81 14.85 1.85
CA GLU A 74 -8.86 14.37 0.47
C GLU A 74 -7.50 13.80 0.04
N LEU A 75 -7.22 12.56 0.45
CA LEU A 75 -5.99 11.84 0.15
C LEU A 75 -6.26 10.50 -0.53
N VAL A 76 -5.31 10.06 -1.35
CA VAL A 76 -5.16 8.65 -1.70
C VAL A 76 -4.23 7.99 -0.68
N TYR A 77 -4.65 6.86 -0.10
CA TYR A 77 -3.83 6.11 0.85
C TYR A 77 -3.15 4.94 0.14
N ALA A 78 -1.84 4.88 0.22
CA ALA A 78 -1.04 3.86 -0.45
C ALA A 78 -0.18 3.11 0.56
N GLY A 79 0.01 1.81 0.36
CA GLY A 79 0.80 1.00 1.29
C GLY A 79 1.44 -0.20 0.61
N PHE A 80 2.70 -0.47 0.95
CA PHE A 80 3.40 -1.67 0.54
C PHE A 80 3.40 -2.70 1.66
N SER A 81 3.00 -3.95 1.39
CA SER A 81 3.01 -5.06 2.36
C SER A 81 2.37 -4.61 3.69
N LEU A 82 3.07 -4.65 4.83
CA LEU A 82 2.58 -4.15 6.12
C LEU A 82 2.06 -2.70 6.11
N GLY A 83 2.54 -1.85 5.20
CA GLY A 83 2.02 -0.50 4.99
C GLY A 83 0.56 -0.46 4.52
N VAL A 84 0.03 -1.57 3.99
CA VAL A 84 -1.39 -1.72 3.63
C VAL A 84 -2.29 -1.59 4.85
N LEU A 85 -1.85 -2.00 6.04
CA LEU A 85 -2.68 -1.94 7.25
C LEU A 85 -3.14 -0.50 7.57
N PRO A 86 -2.25 0.49 7.76
CA PRO A 86 -2.68 1.88 7.93
C PRO A 86 -3.36 2.46 6.68
N ALA A 87 -2.92 2.08 5.47
CA ALA A 87 -3.50 2.61 4.23
C ALA A 87 -4.98 2.22 4.08
N GLN A 88 -5.28 0.93 4.20
CA GLN A 88 -6.62 0.38 4.10
C GLN A 88 -7.50 0.85 5.26
N SER A 89 -6.95 0.92 6.47
CA SER A 89 -7.65 1.48 7.63
C SER A 89 -8.11 2.91 7.37
N LEU A 90 -7.21 3.78 6.90
CA LEU A 90 -7.54 5.18 6.59
C LEU A 90 -8.51 5.31 5.41
N ALA A 91 -8.33 4.52 4.35
CA ALA A 91 -9.25 4.51 3.22
C ALA A 91 -10.68 4.13 3.63
N GLN A 92 -10.83 3.16 4.54
CA GLN A 92 -12.14 2.70 5.02
C GLN A 92 -12.78 3.65 6.04
N THR A 93 -11.98 4.31 6.89
CA THR A 93 -12.52 5.00 8.07
C THR A 93 -12.40 6.51 8.05
N ARG A 94 -11.53 7.10 7.22
CA ARG A 94 -11.33 8.56 7.19
C ARG A 94 -12.24 9.21 6.13
N PRO A 95 -13.21 10.05 6.54
CA PRO A 95 -14.08 10.74 5.58
C PRO A 95 -13.28 11.59 4.59
N GLY A 96 -13.67 11.54 3.32
CA GLY A 96 -13.02 12.29 2.25
C GLY A 96 -11.90 11.54 1.50
N ALA A 97 -11.60 10.29 1.88
CA ALA A 97 -10.66 9.44 1.13
C ALA A 97 -10.96 9.46 -0.38
N LYS A 98 -9.92 9.69 -1.19
CA LYS A 98 -10.00 9.74 -2.65
C LYS A 98 -9.69 8.41 -3.32
N GLY A 99 -9.14 7.47 -2.58
CA GLY A 99 -8.86 6.13 -3.08
C GLY A 99 -7.80 5.40 -2.26
N ALA A 100 -7.56 4.14 -2.63
CA ALA A 100 -6.52 3.31 -2.03
C ALA A 100 -5.66 2.60 -3.08
N LEU A 101 -4.37 2.48 -2.78
CA LEU A 101 -3.41 1.71 -3.57
C LEU A 101 -2.73 0.69 -2.64
N LEU A 102 -3.17 -0.56 -2.74
CA LEU A 102 -2.73 -1.64 -1.85
C LEU A 102 -1.73 -2.53 -2.60
N PHE A 103 -0.47 -2.45 -2.20
CA PHE A 103 0.60 -3.18 -2.88
C PHE A 103 1.03 -4.35 -2.02
N HIS A 104 1.06 -5.53 -2.62
CA HIS A 104 1.60 -6.78 -2.07
C HIS A 104 0.81 -7.34 -0.89
N SER A 105 -0.30 -6.71 -0.51
CA SER A 105 -1.13 -7.14 0.60
C SER A 105 -2.54 -6.57 0.46
N CYS A 106 -3.51 -7.22 1.08
CA CYS A 106 -4.89 -6.75 1.24
C CYS A 106 -5.51 -7.52 2.40
N VAL A 107 -6.10 -6.82 3.37
CA VAL A 107 -6.81 -7.49 4.47
C VAL A 107 -8.32 -7.51 4.23
N PRO A 108 -9.08 -8.41 4.87
CA PRO A 108 -10.54 -8.39 4.78
C PRO A 108 -11.09 -7.03 5.18
N VAL A 109 -12.11 -6.53 4.44
CA VAL A 109 -12.76 -5.26 4.73
C VAL A 109 -13.23 -5.17 6.19
N THR A 110 -13.75 -6.28 6.71
CA THR A 110 -14.22 -6.46 8.09
C THR A 110 -13.18 -6.17 9.16
N GLU A 111 -11.88 -6.10 8.80
CA GLU A 111 -10.81 -5.70 9.73
C GLU A 111 -10.98 -4.25 10.19
N PHE A 112 -11.45 -3.34 9.32
CA PHE A 112 -11.61 -1.92 9.66
C PHE A 112 -13.01 -1.35 9.46
N GLY A 113 -13.98 -2.14 9.01
CA GLY A 113 -15.38 -1.70 8.90
C GLY A 113 -16.29 -2.74 8.25
N ASP A 114 -17.59 -2.50 8.26
CA ASP A 114 -18.58 -3.48 7.77
C ASP A 114 -18.61 -3.60 6.24
N ALA A 115 -18.17 -2.56 5.52
CA ALA A 115 -18.16 -2.50 4.06
C ALA A 115 -17.10 -1.52 3.55
N TRP A 116 -16.68 -1.70 2.29
CA TRP A 116 -15.82 -0.73 1.61
C TRP A 116 -16.61 0.56 1.36
N PRO A 117 -16.03 1.77 1.58
CA PRO A 117 -16.77 3.00 1.39
C PRO A 117 -17.21 3.21 -0.06
N GLN A 118 -18.45 3.65 -0.23
CA GLN A 118 -19.00 3.91 -1.56
C GLN A 118 -18.24 5.04 -2.26
N GLY A 119 -17.86 4.81 -3.52
CA GLY A 119 -17.21 5.81 -4.37
C GLY A 119 -15.73 6.06 -4.03
N VAL A 120 -15.12 5.22 -3.18
CA VAL A 120 -13.68 5.23 -2.94
C VAL A 120 -13.04 4.16 -3.85
N PRO A 121 -12.37 4.55 -4.95
CA PRO A 121 -11.74 3.58 -5.85
C PRO A 121 -10.52 2.92 -5.19
N VAL A 122 -10.21 1.68 -5.55
CA VAL A 122 -9.06 0.94 -5.00
C VAL A 122 -8.39 0.07 -6.04
N GLN A 123 -7.05 0.07 -6.04
CA GLN A 123 -6.27 -0.93 -6.78
C GLN A 123 -5.47 -1.79 -5.82
N ILE A 124 -5.49 -3.10 -6.06
CA ILE A 124 -4.67 -4.09 -5.35
C ILE A 124 -3.67 -4.69 -6.33
N HIS A 125 -2.41 -4.82 -5.94
CA HIS A 125 -1.33 -5.30 -6.80
C HIS A 125 -0.50 -6.39 -6.12
N GLY A 126 -0.43 -7.58 -6.69
CA GLY A 126 0.36 -8.69 -6.14
C GLY A 126 0.86 -9.65 -7.22
N MET A 127 1.81 -10.52 -6.88
CA MET A 127 2.29 -11.55 -7.82
C MET A 127 1.52 -12.87 -7.64
N GLU A 128 1.36 -13.63 -8.71
CA GLU A 128 0.58 -14.89 -8.70
C GLU A 128 1.22 -16.03 -7.90
N GLY A 129 2.54 -15.96 -7.67
CA GLY A 129 3.29 -16.93 -6.87
C GLY A 129 3.91 -16.35 -5.60
N ASP A 130 3.52 -15.14 -5.20
CA ASP A 130 3.97 -14.55 -3.94
C ASP A 130 3.31 -15.27 -2.76
N GLU A 131 4.09 -16.06 -2.03
CA GLU A 131 3.60 -16.88 -0.92
C GLU A 131 2.91 -16.04 0.16
N SER A 132 3.43 -14.85 0.48
CA SER A 132 2.80 -13.97 1.47
C SER A 132 1.48 -13.38 0.99
N PHE A 133 1.34 -13.10 -0.30
CA PHE A 133 0.08 -12.59 -0.85
C PHE A 133 -0.95 -13.71 -1.12
N VAL A 134 -0.49 -14.90 -1.51
CA VAL A 134 -1.34 -15.99 -1.96
C VAL A 134 -1.69 -16.96 -0.83
N GLU A 135 -0.69 -17.42 -0.06
CA GLU A 135 -0.89 -18.46 0.94
C GLU A 135 -1.42 -17.90 2.27
N GLU A 136 -1.14 -16.64 2.59
CA GLU A 136 -1.66 -15.99 3.81
C GLU A 136 -3.12 -15.49 3.66
N GLY A 137 -3.69 -15.55 2.45
CA GLY A 137 -5.10 -15.26 2.17
C GLY A 137 -5.40 -13.84 1.68
N ASP A 138 -4.38 -13.00 1.52
CA ASP A 138 -4.52 -11.62 1.04
C ASP A 138 -5.14 -11.54 -0.36
N ILE A 139 -4.82 -12.48 -1.26
CA ILE A 139 -5.43 -12.55 -2.59
C ILE A 139 -6.93 -12.84 -2.53
N ASP A 140 -7.39 -13.62 -1.55
CA ASP A 140 -8.80 -13.94 -1.39
C ASP A 140 -9.55 -12.76 -0.78
N ALA A 141 -8.92 -12.03 0.16
CA ALA A 141 -9.43 -10.76 0.64
C ALA A 141 -9.54 -9.72 -0.49
N ALA A 142 -8.54 -9.64 -1.36
CA ALA A 142 -8.55 -8.75 -2.52
C ALA A 142 -9.67 -9.11 -3.53
N ARG A 143 -9.87 -10.41 -3.81
CA ARG A 143 -10.98 -10.87 -4.66
C ARG A 143 -12.33 -10.52 -4.05
N ALA A 144 -12.52 -10.76 -2.75
CA ALA A 144 -13.76 -10.39 -2.06
C ALA A 144 -14.01 -8.87 -2.08
N LEU A 145 -12.96 -8.06 -1.97
CA LEU A 145 -13.07 -6.60 -2.12
C LEU A 145 -13.52 -6.21 -3.53
N VAL A 146 -12.91 -6.77 -4.58
CA VAL A 146 -13.31 -6.53 -5.98
C VAL A 146 -14.75 -6.96 -6.26
N GLU A 147 -15.19 -8.08 -5.67
CA GLU A 147 -16.59 -8.53 -5.81
C GLU A 147 -17.59 -7.60 -5.11
N SER A 148 -17.18 -6.93 -4.04
CA SER A 148 -18.06 -6.09 -3.20
C SER A 148 -18.06 -4.61 -3.56
N ALA A 149 -17.05 -4.11 -4.29
CA ALA A 149 -16.89 -2.69 -4.63
C ALA A 149 -16.72 -2.49 -6.15
N PRO A 150 -17.56 -1.68 -6.81
CA PRO A 150 -17.55 -1.53 -8.26
C PRO A 150 -16.30 -0.85 -8.83
N ASP A 151 -15.65 0.00 -8.03
CA ASP A 151 -14.45 0.76 -8.41
C ASP A 151 -13.16 0.12 -7.86
N ALA A 152 -13.22 -1.18 -7.53
CA ALA A 152 -12.08 -1.97 -7.07
C ALA A 152 -11.49 -2.80 -8.21
N GLU A 153 -10.15 -2.76 -8.34
CA GLU A 153 -9.41 -3.51 -9.34
C GLU A 153 -8.31 -4.36 -8.68
N LEU A 154 -8.20 -5.63 -9.07
CA LEU A 154 -7.10 -6.51 -8.67
C LEU A 154 -6.18 -6.77 -9.88
N PHE A 155 -4.91 -6.44 -9.72
CA PHE A 155 -3.87 -6.68 -10.70
C PHE A 155 -2.89 -7.75 -10.19
N VAL A 156 -2.93 -8.92 -10.83
CA VAL A 156 -2.00 -10.02 -10.56
C VAL A 156 -0.91 -10.07 -11.63
N TYR A 157 0.35 -10.06 -11.20
CA TYR A 157 1.53 -10.04 -12.09
C TYR A 157 2.20 -11.41 -12.14
N PRO A 158 2.77 -11.83 -13.29
CA PRO A 158 3.61 -13.02 -13.34
C PRO A 158 4.84 -12.88 -12.44
N GLY A 159 5.15 -13.92 -11.67
CA GLY A 159 6.27 -13.94 -10.74
C GLY A 159 5.87 -14.43 -9.35
N LYS A 160 6.82 -14.37 -8.41
CA LYS A 160 6.65 -14.89 -7.05
C LYS A 160 7.21 -13.99 -5.95
N GLU A 161 7.69 -12.81 -6.32
CA GLU A 161 8.39 -11.91 -5.40
C GLU A 161 7.37 -11.01 -4.70
N HIS A 162 7.49 -10.85 -3.38
CA HIS A 162 6.57 -10.03 -2.59
C HIS A 162 6.79 -8.53 -2.79
N LEU A 163 7.97 -8.04 -2.38
CA LEU A 163 8.34 -6.63 -2.44
C LEU A 163 8.92 -6.26 -3.81
N PHE A 164 8.23 -6.66 -4.87
CA PHE A 164 8.76 -6.60 -6.23
C PHE A 164 8.86 -5.18 -6.81
N ALA A 165 8.20 -4.21 -6.17
CA ALA A 165 8.20 -2.81 -6.57
C ALA A 165 9.31 -1.97 -5.90
N ASP A 166 9.99 -2.49 -4.87
CA ASP A 166 11.09 -1.79 -4.23
C ASP A 166 12.40 -2.00 -5.03
N SER A 167 12.79 -0.97 -5.80
CA SER A 167 14.01 -0.95 -6.62
C SER A 167 15.34 -1.11 -5.87
N SER A 168 15.33 -1.04 -4.54
CA SER A 168 16.52 -1.27 -3.71
C SER A 168 16.69 -2.71 -3.23
N LEU A 169 15.71 -3.58 -3.49
CA LEU A 169 15.73 -4.97 -3.04
C LEU A 169 16.08 -5.97 -4.16
N PRO A 170 16.65 -7.14 -3.81
CA PRO A 170 16.84 -8.22 -4.77
C PRO A 170 15.54 -8.77 -5.38
N SER A 171 14.41 -8.59 -4.69
CA SER A 171 13.07 -8.98 -5.16
C SER A 171 12.54 -8.08 -6.29
N TYR A 172 13.21 -6.96 -6.59
CA TYR A 172 12.78 -6.02 -7.61
C TYR A 172 12.63 -6.68 -8.98
N THR A 173 11.47 -6.49 -9.60
CA THR A 173 11.22 -6.93 -10.98
C THR A 173 10.86 -5.74 -11.84
N GLU A 174 11.82 -5.29 -12.66
CA GLU A 174 11.71 -4.05 -13.43
C GLU A 174 10.42 -3.99 -14.27
N GLU A 175 10.09 -5.06 -14.99
CA GLU A 175 8.92 -5.12 -15.86
C GLU A 175 7.60 -5.00 -15.07
N ALA A 176 7.42 -5.78 -14.00
CA ALA A 176 6.20 -5.73 -13.21
C ALA A 176 6.09 -4.43 -12.40
N ALA A 177 7.20 -3.93 -11.86
CA ALA A 177 7.23 -2.66 -11.14
C ALA A 177 6.92 -1.47 -12.07
N ALA A 178 7.42 -1.48 -13.30
CA ALA A 178 7.09 -0.45 -14.29
C ALA A 178 5.60 -0.46 -14.65
N LEU A 179 5.02 -1.65 -14.86
CA LEU A 179 3.59 -1.79 -15.16
C LEU A 179 2.70 -1.41 -13.96
N LEU A 180 3.10 -1.77 -12.74
CA LEU A 180 2.46 -1.31 -11.50
C LEU A 180 2.47 0.22 -11.44
N THR A 181 3.64 0.83 -11.64
CA THR A 181 3.79 2.29 -11.60
C THR A 181 2.92 2.98 -12.65
N GLN A 182 2.82 2.45 -13.87
CA GLN A 182 1.94 2.99 -14.91
C GLN A 182 0.46 2.99 -14.50
N ARG A 183 -0.02 1.89 -13.90
CA ARG A 183 -1.40 1.78 -13.41
C ARG A 183 -1.67 2.75 -12.27
N VAL A 184 -0.73 2.86 -11.33
CA VAL A 184 -0.79 3.83 -10.22
C VAL A 184 -0.89 5.26 -10.73
N LEU A 185 -0.06 5.65 -11.71
CA LEU A 185 -0.13 7.00 -12.28
C LEU A 185 -1.48 7.25 -12.97
N THR A 186 -2.00 6.26 -13.70
CA THR A 186 -3.32 6.35 -14.35
C THR A 186 -4.43 6.51 -13.31
N PHE A 187 -4.37 5.76 -12.22
CA PHE A 187 -5.28 5.86 -11.09
C PHE A 187 -5.25 7.26 -10.46
N LEU A 188 -4.05 7.75 -10.11
CA LEU A 188 -3.86 9.04 -9.47
C LEU A 188 -4.29 10.21 -10.37
N ASP A 189 -4.15 10.07 -11.68
CA ASP A 189 -4.62 11.06 -12.66
C ASP A 189 -6.14 11.20 -12.69
N ALA A 190 -6.87 10.12 -12.39
CA ALA A 190 -8.32 10.14 -12.26
C ALA A 190 -8.80 10.75 -10.91
N GLN A 191 -7.93 10.81 -9.89
CA GLN A 191 -8.25 11.37 -8.57
C GLN A 191 -7.85 12.85 -8.40
N ARG A 192 -7.58 13.54 -9.51
CA ARG A 192 -7.03 14.91 -9.53
C ARG A 192 -8.01 16.00 -9.13
#